data_AF-A0A225WZ06-F1
#
_entry.id   AF-A0A225WZ06-F1
#
_cell.length_a   1.000
_cell.length_b   1.000
_cell.length_c   1.000
_cell.angle_alpha   90.00
_cell.angle_beta   90.00
_cell.angle_gamma   90.00
#
_symmetry.space_group_name_H-M   'P 1'
#
loop_
_entity.id
_entity.type
_entity.pdbx_description
1 polymer ?
#
loop_
_entity_poly.entity_id
_entity_poly.type
_entity_poly.pdbx_seq_one_letter_code
_entity_poly.pdbx_strand_id
1 'polypeptide(L)'
;MSFDLIQTLHGSSPENCSKVRRRLLDKLKKNGIALADPDQPGQSLTPGACVLRDMRAMNKEGDQIEFADDEDEGELNLGRMGLLRQIKHMNQVQKFTTYECIVNFRALVVVGNMRGVSGYAVSKNSSPLIAIQRGIKLAMMRFTYIDRFGNRTRF
;
A
#
# COMPACT_ATOMS: atom_id res chain seq x y z
N MET A 1 35.81 2.51 4.97
CA MET A 1 36.65 1.29 5.01
C MET A 1 36.01 0.19 4.18
N SER A 2 35.96 0.38 2.86
CA SER A 2 35.07 -0.40 1.96
C SER A 2 35.81 -1.14 0.84
N PHE A 3 37.14 -1.03 0.77
CA PHE A 3 37.94 -1.60 -0.31
C PHE A 3 38.57 -2.97 0.03
N ASP A 4 38.74 -3.32 1.30
CA ASP A 4 39.44 -4.56 1.70
C ASP A 4 38.57 -5.83 1.63
N LEU A 5 37.24 -5.68 1.57
CA LEU A 5 36.32 -6.83 1.59
C LEU A 5 36.22 -7.56 0.24
N ILE A 6 36.48 -6.84 -0.86
CA ILE A 6 36.34 -7.39 -2.23
C ILE A 6 37.61 -8.18 -2.60
N GLN A 7 38.79 -7.77 -2.13
CA GLN A 7 40.05 -8.45 -2.45
C GLN A 7 40.20 -9.83 -1.78
N THR A 8 39.50 -10.10 -0.67
CA THR A 8 39.60 -11.39 0.03
C THR A 8 38.78 -12.52 -0.63
N LEU A 9 37.92 -12.22 -1.59
CA LEU A 9 37.09 -13.21 -2.29
C LEU A 9 37.72 -13.75 -3.58
N HIS A 10 38.76 -13.12 -4.13
CA HIS A 10 39.39 -13.54 -5.39
C HIS A 10 40.48 -14.62 -5.27
N GLY A 11 40.79 -15.09 -4.05
CA GLY A 11 41.90 -16.02 -3.81
C GLY A 11 41.56 -17.31 -3.06
N SER A 12 40.30 -17.60 -2.75
CA SER A 12 39.95 -18.79 -1.96
C SER A 12 39.47 -19.95 -2.83
N SER A 13 40.23 -21.06 -2.83
CA SER A 13 39.81 -22.36 -3.37
C SER A 13 38.41 -22.75 -2.87
N PRO A 14 37.54 -23.34 -3.72
CA PRO A 14 36.12 -23.60 -3.43
C PRO A 14 35.87 -24.50 -2.21
N GLU A 15 36.89 -25.22 -1.73
CA GLU A 15 36.81 -26.13 -0.60
C GLU A 15 36.68 -25.42 0.77
N ASN A 16 37.03 -24.13 0.86
CA ASN A 16 37.10 -23.39 2.13
C ASN A 16 36.05 -22.28 2.31
N CYS A 17 35.08 -22.16 1.39
CA CYS A 17 34.02 -21.13 1.43
C CYS A 17 33.23 -21.14 2.76
N SER A 18 33.03 -22.31 3.37
CA SER A 18 32.31 -22.44 4.64
C SER A 18 33.07 -21.83 5.82
N LYS A 19 34.40 -21.99 5.86
CA LYS A 19 35.28 -21.41 6.90
C LYS A 19 35.43 -19.90 6.72
N VAL A 20 35.54 -19.44 5.47
CA VAL A 20 35.59 -18.00 5.14
C VAL A 20 34.27 -17.32 5.50
N ARG A 21 33.12 -17.94 5.19
CA ARG A 21 31.79 -17.46 5.60
C ARG A 21 31.66 -17.35 7.11
N ARG A 22 32.08 -18.35 7.88
CA ARG A 22 32.03 -18.28 9.36
C ARG A 22 32.90 -17.15 9.92
N ARG A 23 34.12 -16.98 9.41
CA ARG A 23 35.00 -15.87 9.84
C ARG A 23 34.43 -14.50 9.49
N LEU A 24 33.78 -14.35 8.34
CA LEU A 24 33.07 -13.13 7.96
C LEU A 24 31.88 -12.86 8.89
N LEU A 25 31.08 -13.87 9.19
CA LEU A 25 29.95 -13.75 10.12
C LEU A 25 30.41 -13.40 11.54
N ASP A 26 31.51 -13.99 12.03
CA ASP A 26 32.07 -13.65 13.35
C ASP A 26 32.64 -12.23 13.40
N LYS A 27 33.29 -11.76 12.31
CA LYS A 27 33.75 -10.37 12.18
C LYS A 27 32.57 -9.39 12.14
N LEU A 28 31.50 -9.72 11.42
CA LEU A 28 30.29 -8.88 11.36
C LEU A 28 29.57 -8.83 12.71
N LYS A 29 29.50 -9.95 13.43
CA LYS A 29 28.94 -10.03 14.79
C LYS A 29 29.75 -9.21 15.79
N LYS A 30 31.09 -9.22 15.69
CA LYS A 30 31.98 -8.37 16.51
C LYS A 30 31.83 -6.87 16.22
N ASN A 31 31.51 -6.49 14.99
CA ASN A 31 31.33 -5.10 14.59
C ASN A 31 29.94 -4.53 14.97
N GLY A 32 29.08 -5.30 15.65
CA GLY A 32 27.76 -4.83 16.09
C GLY A 32 26.78 -4.54 14.95
N ILE A 33 27.10 -4.96 13.72
CA ILE A 33 26.22 -4.82 12.56
C ILE A 33 25.20 -5.97 12.61
N ALA A 34 24.34 -5.94 13.63
CA ALA A 34 23.09 -6.67 13.60
C ALA A 34 22.14 -5.94 12.64
N LEU A 35 21.32 -6.68 11.91
CA LEU A 35 20.13 -6.13 11.27
C LEU A 35 19.27 -5.61 12.44
N ALA A 36 19.38 -4.32 12.74
CA ALA A 36 18.84 -3.76 13.97
C ALA A 36 17.31 -3.92 13.97
N ASP A 37 16.77 -4.48 15.05
CA ASP A 37 15.37 -4.28 15.38
C ASP A 37 15.16 -2.77 15.53
N PRO A 38 14.17 -2.17 14.83
CA PRO A 38 13.97 -0.72 14.78
C PRO A 38 13.48 -0.11 16.10
N ASP A 39 13.53 -0.87 17.20
CA ASP A 39 12.99 -0.56 18.53
C ASP A 39 14.06 -0.18 19.56
N GLN A 40 15.35 -0.16 19.20
CA GLN A 40 16.38 0.29 20.15
C GLN A 40 16.40 1.82 20.30
N PRO A 41 16.25 2.35 21.52
CA PRO A 41 16.29 3.79 21.76
C PRO A 41 17.70 4.33 21.47
N GLY A 42 17.80 5.32 20.58
CA GLY A 42 19.05 6.02 20.25
C GLY A 42 19.56 5.85 18.82
N GLN A 43 18.90 5.06 17.97
CA GLN A 43 19.25 4.99 16.54
C GLN A 43 18.45 6.01 15.73
N SER A 44 19.13 6.97 15.11
CA SER A 44 18.52 7.83 14.09
C SER A 44 18.30 7.02 12.81
N LEU A 45 17.08 7.09 12.27
CA LEU A 45 16.75 6.50 10.99
C LEU A 45 17.60 7.16 9.89
N THR A 46 18.10 6.38 8.95
CA THR A 46 18.69 6.92 7.71
C THR A 46 17.66 7.82 7.01
N PRO A 47 18.06 8.98 6.44
CA PRO A 47 17.13 9.84 5.70
C PRO A 47 16.42 9.03 4.61
N GLY A 48 15.08 8.92 4.70
CA GLY A 48 14.25 8.10 3.80
C GLY A 48 13.75 6.77 4.37
N ALA A 49 14.19 6.35 5.57
CA ALA A 49 13.62 5.21 6.27
C ALA A 49 12.47 5.69 7.18
N CYS A 50 11.24 5.65 6.68
CA CYS A 50 10.05 5.86 7.51
C CYS A 50 9.65 4.52 8.15
N VAL A 51 9.54 4.48 9.48
CA VAL A 51 9.05 3.30 10.19
C VAL A 51 7.53 3.22 10.03
N LEU A 52 7.07 2.39 9.10
CA LEU A 52 5.64 2.11 8.86
C LEU A 52 5.06 1.15 9.93
N ARG A 53 5.15 1.52 11.21
CA ARG A 53 4.51 0.76 12.30
C ARG A 53 2.98 0.80 12.17
N ASP A 54 2.45 1.95 11.78
CA ASP A 54 1.00 2.17 11.73
C ASP A 54 0.33 1.46 10.54
N MET A 55 0.97 1.42 9.35
CA MET A 55 0.35 0.78 8.17
C MET A 55 0.23 -0.74 8.29
N ARG A 56 1.17 -1.43 8.94
CA ARG A 56 1.09 -2.90 9.06
C ARG A 56 0.01 -3.35 10.03
N ALA A 57 -0.23 -2.59 11.09
CA ALA A 57 -1.35 -2.81 12.00
C ALA A 57 -2.68 -2.52 11.30
N MET A 58 -2.79 -1.37 10.62
CA MET A 58 -4.00 -0.99 9.86
C MET A 58 -4.34 -1.95 8.71
N ASN A 59 -3.34 -2.50 8.01
CA ASN A 59 -3.58 -3.44 6.92
C ASN A 59 -4.12 -4.78 7.42
N LYS A 60 -3.68 -5.23 8.62
CA LYS A 60 -4.16 -6.48 9.22
C LYS A 60 -5.59 -6.36 9.75
N GLU A 61 -5.98 -5.16 10.18
CA GLU A 61 -7.36 -4.83 10.59
C GLU A 61 -8.27 -4.62 9.36
N GLY A 62 -7.76 -4.03 8.27
CA GLY A 62 -8.52 -3.80 7.03
C GLY A 62 -8.94 -5.08 6.30
N ASP A 63 -8.18 -6.17 6.42
CA ASP A 63 -8.51 -7.46 5.83
C ASP A 63 -9.60 -8.24 6.61
N GLN A 64 -9.93 -7.82 7.84
CA GLN A 64 -10.92 -8.48 8.72
C GLN A 64 -12.27 -7.76 8.79
N ILE A 65 -12.46 -6.68 8.03
CA ILE A 65 -13.76 -6.01 7.93
C ILE A 65 -14.66 -6.84 7.01
N GLU A 66 -15.37 -7.81 7.58
CA GLU A 66 -16.56 -8.35 6.96
C GLU A 66 -17.60 -7.23 6.92
N PHE A 67 -17.96 -6.80 5.71
CA PHE A 67 -19.06 -5.85 5.54
C PHE A 67 -20.34 -6.53 6.00
N ALA A 68 -20.80 -6.19 7.21
CA ALA A 68 -22.21 -6.31 7.51
C ALA A 68 -22.98 -5.54 6.43
N ASP A 69 -24.11 -6.08 5.96
CA ASP A 69 -25.05 -5.40 5.06
C ASP A 69 -25.76 -4.23 5.76
N ASP A 70 -25.06 -3.51 6.64
CA ASP A 70 -25.52 -2.27 7.23
C ASP A 70 -25.49 -1.23 6.12
N GLU A 71 -26.67 -1.08 5.52
CA GLU A 71 -27.14 0.01 4.68
C GLU A 71 -26.97 1.33 5.44
N ASP A 72 -25.73 1.79 5.61
CA ASP A 72 -25.44 3.18 5.90
C ASP A 72 -25.84 3.99 4.65
N GLU A 73 -27.14 4.23 4.47
CA GLU A 73 -27.76 5.05 3.43
C GLU A 73 -27.46 6.55 3.62
N GLY A 74 -26.61 6.90 4.58
CA GLY A 74 -26.13 8.26 4.76
C GLY A 74 -25.31 8.71 3.55
N GLU A 75 -25.78 9.73 2.85
CA GLU A 75 -25.00 10.38 1.80
C GLU A 75 -23.70 10.95 2.41
N LEU A 76 -22.56 10.40 2.00
CA LEU A 76 -21.25 10.84 2.48
C LEU A 76 -20.98 12.27 2.03
N ASN A 77 -20.92 13.18 3.00
CA ASN A 77 -20.61 14.59 2.79
C ASN A 77 -19.11 14.82 2.55
N LEU A 78 -18.62 14.43 1.37
CA LEU A 78 -17.21 14.56 0.98
C LEU A 78 -16.66 15.99 1.09
N GLY A 79 -17.50 17.00 0.82
CA GLY A 79 -17.12 18.41 0.92
C GLY A 79 -16.72 18.82 2.34
N ARG A 80 -17.44 18.34 3.36
CA ARG A 80 -17.07 18.59 4.78
C ARG A 80 -15.76 17.92 5.16
N MET A 81 -15.43 16.80 4.51
CA MET A 81 -14.17 16.07 4.71
C MET A 81 -13.00 16.66 3.90
N GLY A 82 -13.24 17.69 3.08
CA GLY A 82 -12.21 18.25 2.19
C GLY A 82 -11.78 17.28 1.08
N LEU A 83 -12.64 16.33 0.73
CA LEU A 83 -12.41 15.32 -0.30
C LEU A 83 -13.20 15.66 -1.56
N LEU A 84 -12.64 15.31 -2.70
CA LEU A 84 -13.26 15.41 -4.02
C LEU A 84 -13.41 14.00 -4.61
N ARG A 85 -14.53 13.76 -5.28
CA ARG A 85 -14.76 12.54 -6.07
C ARG A 85 -14.67 12.85 -7.56
N GLN A 86 -14.09 11.92 -8.30
CA GLN A 86 -14.13 11.91 -9.75
C GLN A 86 -14.55 10.53 -10.24
N ILE A 87 -15.64 10.48 -11.00
CA ILE A 87 -16.08 9.27 -11.70
C ILE A 87 -15.27 9.21 -12.99
N LYS A 88 -14.33 8.26 -13.08
CA LYS A 88 -13.44 8.13 -14.24
C LYS A 88 -14.08 7.35 -15.37
N HIS A 89 -14.82 6.30 -15.02
CA HIS A 89 -15.42 5.42 -15.99
C HIS A 89 -16.66 4.76 -15.45
N MET A 90 -17.63 4.50 -16.33
CA MET A 90 -18.89 3.89 -15.97
C MET A 90 -19.39 3.02 -17.12
N ASN A 91 -19.52 1.72 -16.86
CA ASN A 91 -19.93 0.73 -17.85
C ASN A 91 -21.18 0.00 -17.41
N GLN A 92 -22.03 -0.29 -18.37
CA GLN A 92 -23.10 -1.25 -18.20
C GLN A 92 -22.55 -2.64 -18.55
N VAL A 93 -22.67 -3.58 -17.62
CA VAL A 93 -22.27 -4.98 -17.77
C VAL A 93 -23.54 -5.81 -17.76
N GLN A 94 -23.82 -6.48 -18.86
CA GLN A 94 -25.01 -7.32 -19.03
C GLN A 94 -24.60 -8.79 -19.06
N LYS A 95 -25.35 -9.62 -18.34
CA LYS A 95 -25.25 -11.08 -18.44
C LYS A 95 -26.60 -11.61 -18.93
N PHE A 96 -26.59 -12.18 -20.13
CA PHE A 96 -27.74 -12.88 -20.66
C PHE A 96 -27.84 -14.27 -20.04
N THR A 97 -29.02 -14.61 -19.54
CA THR A 97 -29.36 -15.95 -19.04
C THR A 97 -30.51 -16.50 -19.88
N THR A 98 -30.84 -17.78 -19.69
CA THR A 98 -31.91 -18.46 -20.44
C THR A 98 -33.28 -17.79 -20.27
N TYR A 99 -33.51 -17.12 -19.14
CA TYR A 99 -34.80 -16.54 -18.78
C TYR A 99 -34.78 -15.01 -18.74
N GLU A 100 -33.66 -14.40 -18.34
CA GLU A 100 -33.59 -12.94 -18.11
C GLU A 100 -32.24 -12.32 -18.51
N CYS A 101 -32.25 -11.00 -18.71
CA CYS A 101 -31.03 -10.21 -18.85
C CYS A 101 -30.72 -9.49 -17.53
N ILE A 102 -29.65 -9.90 -16.87
CA ILE A 102 -29.21 -9.26 -15.63
C ILE A 102 -28.28 -8.09 -15.99
N VAL A 103 -28.77 -6.88 -15.76
CA VAL A 103 -28.02 -5.64 -15.98
C VAL A 103 -27.35 -5.19 -14.69
N ASN A 104 -26.07 -4.85 -14.78
CA ASN A 104 -25.33 -4.21 -13.70
C ASN A 104 -24.54 -3.01 -14.23
N PHE A 105 -24.23 -2.07 -13.35
CA PHE A 105 -23.36 -0.94 -13.61
C PHE A 105 -22.05 -1.12 -12.85
N ARG A 106 -20.94 -0.91 -13.54
CA ARG A 106 -19.59 -0.93 -13.00
C ARG A 106 -19.04 0.49 -13.02
N ALA A 107 -18.66 1.03 -11.87
CA ALA A 107 -18.12 2.38 -11.75
C ALA A 107 -16.66 2.32 -11.28
N LEU A 108 -15.78 3.07 -11.97
CA LEU A 108 -14.43 3.38 -11.51
C LEU A 108 -14.46 4.77 -10.89
N VAL A 109 -14.24 4.84 -9.59
CA VAL A 109 -14.27 6.08 -8.81
C VAL A 109 -12.89 6.33 -8.23
N VAL A 110 -12.44 7.58 -8.34
CA VAL A 110 -11.26 8.09 -7.66
C VAL A 110 -11.72 9.14 -6.65
N VAL A 111 -11.21 9.04 -5.42
CA VAL A 111 -11.47 10.00 -4.35
C VAL A 111 -10.13 10.50 -3.83
N GLY A 112 -10.05 11.76 -3.44
CA GLY A 112 -8.84 12.30 -2.83
C GLY A 112 -8.92 13.78 -2.51
N ASN A 113 -7.82 14.32 -2.03
CA ASN A 113 -7.63 15.74 -1.77
C ASN A 113 -6.41 16.30 -2.50
N MET A 114 -6.25 17.62 -2.47
CA MET A 114 -5.08 18.28 -3.07
C MET A 114 -3.79 18.12 -2.22
N ARG A 115 -3.90 17.53 -1.03
CA ARG A 115 -2.79 17.35 -0.07
C ARG A 115 -1.98 16.08 -0.31
N GLY A 116 -2.29 15.32 -1.36
CA GLY A 116 -1.51 14.14 -1.75
C GLY A 116 -2.07 12.84 -1.20
N VAL A 117 -3.31 12.82 -0.73
CA VAL A 117 -4.02 11.58 -0.37
C VAL A 117 -5.05 11.28 -1.44
N SER A 118 -4.99 10.08 -2.02
CA SER A 118 -5.98 9.62 -2.98
C SER A 118 -6.13 8.10 -2.95
N GLY A 119 -7.29 7.63 -3.35
CA GLY A 119 -7.65 6.22 -3.44
C GLY A 119 -8.60 6.03 -4.60
N TYR A 120 -8.58 4.83 -5.16
CA TYR A 120 -9.46 4.45 -6.25
C TYR A 120 -10.08 3.10 -5.96
N ALA A 121 -11.29 2.91 -6.46
CA ALA A 121 -11.97 1.63 -6.39
C ALA A 121 -12.85 1.41 -7.61
N VAL A 122 -13.08 0.13 -7.87
CA VAL A 122 -14.05 -0.31 -8.86
C VAL A 122 -15.15 -1.05 -8.13
N SER A 123 -16.38 -0.60 -8.32
CA SER A 123 -17.58 -1.16 -7.72
C SER A 123 -18.55 -1.62 -8.80
N LYS A 124 -19.46 -2.53 -8.42
CA LYS A 124 -20.52 -3.03 -9.29
C LYS A 124 -21.84 -3.07 -8.51
N ASN A 125 -22.93 -2.62 -9.12
CA ASN A 125 -24.27 -2.77 -8.55
C ASN A 125 -25.37 -2.73 -9.64
N SER A 126 -26.61 -3.09 -9.29
CA SER A 126 -27.78 -3.04 -10.18
C SER A 126 -28.20 -1.61 -10.54
N SER A 127 -27.93 -0.64 -9.65
CA SER A 127 -28.18 0.79 -9.86
C SER A 127 -26.88 1.58 -10.04
N PRO A 128 -26.85 2.54 -10.97
CA PRO A 128 -25.68 3.38 -11.22
C PRO A 128 -25.25 4.21 -10.00
N LEU A 129 -26.21 4.80 -9.29
CA LEU A 129 -25.95 5.65 -8.13
C LEU A 129 -25.36 4.83 -6.97
N ILE A 130 -25.91 3.64 -6.73
CA ILE A 130 -25.45 2.74 -5.67
C ILE A 130 -24.05 2.22 -6.00
N ALA A 131 -23.78 1.91 -7.28
CA ALA A 131 -22.42 1.55 -7.71
C ALA A 131 -21.43 2.67 -7.41
N ILE A 132 -21.75 3.93 -7.73
CA ILE A 132 -20.88 5.08 -7.43
C ILE A 132 -20.66 5.24 -5.93
N GLN A 133 -21.71 5.23 -5.11
CA GLN A 133 -21.61 5.37 -3.66
C GLN A 133 -20.75 4.27 -3.02
N ARG A 134 -20.97 3.01 -3.42
CA ARG A 134 -20.13 1.87 -3.00
C ARG A 134 -18.68 2.06 -3.43
N GLY A 135 -18.46 2.59 -4.63
CA GLY A 135 -17.13 2.93 -5.15
C GLY A 135 -16.44 4.02 -4.32
N ILE A 136 -17.17 5.04 -3.87
CA ILE A 136 -16.66 6.10 -2.98
C ILE A 136 -16.22 5.49 -1.64
N LYS A 137 -17.08 4.70 -0.99
CA LYS A 137 -16.77 4.03 0.29
C LYS A 137 -15.51 3.18 0.16
N LEU A 138 -15.44 2.32 -0.87
CA LEU A 138 -14.28 1.45 -1.14
C LEU A 138 -13.00 2.23 -1.47
N ALA A 139 -13.10 3.34 -2.21
CA ALA A 139 -11.94 4.18 -2.53
C ALA A 139 -11.37 4.87 -1.30
N MET A 140 -12.22 5.27 -0.34
CA MET A 140 -11.80 5.87 0.92
C MET A 140 -11.07 4.89 1.84
N MET A 141 -11.52 3.62 1.89
CA MET A 141 -10.81 2.57 2.62
C MET A 141 -9.42 2.28 2.05
N ARG A 142 -9.21 2.53 0.75
CA ARG A 142 -7.96 2.27 0.02
C ARG A 142 -7.16 3.54 -0.23
N PHE A 143 -7.19 4.49 0.72
CA PHE A 143 -6.40 5.70 0.59
C PHE A 143 -4.91 5.41 0.68
N THR A 144 -4.19 6.01 -0.26
CA THR A 144 -2.74 5.97 -0.33
C THR A 144 -2.21 7.39 -0.28
N TYR A 145 -1.19 7.59 0.53
CA TYR A 145 -0.43 8.83 0.52
C TYR A 145 0.57 8.79 -0.65
N ILE A 146 0.54 9.83 -1.47
CA ILE A 146 1.40 10.01 -2.62
C ILE A 146 2.50 10.98 -2.21
N ASP A 147 3.71 10.48 -2.05
CA ASP A 147 4.88 11.31 -1.84
C ASP A 147 5.17 12.10 -3.13
N ARG A 148 5.33 13.42 -3.00
CA ARG A 148 5.48 14.35 -4.13
C ARG A 148 6.68 15.25 -3.94
N PHE A 149 7.55 15.34 -4.94
CA PHE A 149 8.66 16.28 -4.94
C PHE A 149 8.13 17.72 -4.87
N GLY A 150 8.52 18.43 -3.82
CA GLY A 150 8.04 19.80 -3.55
C GLY A 150 6.53 19.93 -3.47
N ASN A 151 5.79 18.87 -3.08
CA ASN A 151 4.33 18.81 -3.07
C ASN A 151 3.63 19.05 -4.43
N ARG A 152 4.36 18.96 -5.55
CA ARG A 152 3.86 19.32 -6.88
C ARG A 152 4.02 18.25 -7.94
N THR A 153 5.10 17.47 -7.93
CA THR A 153 5.39 16.50 -9.00
C THR A 153 5.74 15.14 -8.44
N ARG A 154 5.79 14.14 -9.32
CA ARG A 154 6.46 12.88 -8.98
C ARG A 154 7.96 13.14 -8.78
N PHE A 155 8.58 12.30 -7.95
CA PHE A 155 10.03 12.24 -7.83
C PHE A 155 10.67 11.72 -9.11
#